data_AF-A0AAW0P5B6-F1
#
_entry.id   AF-A0AAW0P5B6-F1
#
_cell.length_a   1.000
_cell.length_b   1.000
_cell.length_c   1.000
_cell.angle_alpha   90.00
_cell.angle_beta   90.00
_cell.angle_gamma   90.00
#
_symmetry.space_group_name_H-M   'P 1'
#
loop_
_entity.id
_entity.type
_entity.pdbx_description
1 polymer ?
#
loop_
_entity_poly.entity_id
_entity_poly.type
_entity_poly.pdbx_seq_one_letter_code
_entity_poly.pdbx_strand_id
1 'polypeptide(L)'
;MSLKRATASTNASSSALLGPADLQTNIAVVLEWFNLQQQGLLSSDITHDHMKDFLLEKDMKSFKYIMWTSELEMIDEEVLRRLLTLTWDVINDLKMADVMFEARRLLQAPARVPSSFLSPKVISMARSYSSELSQKDLDPLRWLTPRKVVTKVVTDVFTRLWQPSSSSAQFSMPSSELSAPAVA
;
A
#
# COMPACT_ATOMS: atom_id res chain seq x y z
N MET A 1 60.41 -4.93 -3.39
CA MET A 1 59.36 -5.00 -2.35
C MET A 1 58.39 -3.86 -2.59
N SER A 2 57.26 -4.14 -3.24
CA SER A 2 56.31 -3.13 -3.70
C SER A 2 55.03 -3.21 -2.87
N LEU A 3 54.83 -2.26 -1.96
CA LEU A 3 53.53 -2.06 -1.31
C LEU A 3 52.62 -1.26 -2.24
N LYS A 4 51.80 -1.97 -3.02
CA LYS A 4 50.63 -1.38 -3.69
C LYS A 4 49.53 -1.20 -2.63
N ARG A 5 49.04 0.04 -2.48
CA ARG A 5 47.80 0.36 -1.77
C ARG A 5 46.65 -0.38 -2.45
N ALA A 6 46.04 -1.32 -1.74
CA ALA A 6 44.73 -1.84 -2.08
C ALA A 6 43.68 -0.89 -1.51
N THR A 7 43.07 -0.08 -2.38
CA THR A 7 41.77 0.53 -2.11
C THR A 7 40.72 -0.54 -2.33
N ALA A 8 40.22 -1.14 -1.27
CA ALA A 8 39.10 -2.07 -1.33
C ALA A 8 38.08 -1.72 -0.24
N SER A 9 36.85 -1.53 -0.71
CA SER A 9 35.62 -1.69 0.05
C SER A 9 35.31 -0.65 1.13
N THR A 10 34.80 0.49 0.69
CA THR A 10 33.61 1.06 1.32
C THR A 10 32.44 0.78 0.38
N ASN A 11 31.95 -0.45 0.39
CA ASN A 11 30.55 -0.69 0.04
C ASN A 11 29.74 -0.02 1.15
N ALA A 12 29.33 1.22 0.86
CA ALA A 12 28.29 1.89 1.60
C ALA A 12 27.10 0.93 1.68
N SER A 13 26.75 0.59 2.91
CA SER A 13 25.49 0.00 3.30
C SER A 13 24.35 0.73 2.59
N SER A 14 23.88 0.18 1.48
CA SER A 14 22.56 0.51 0.96
C SER A 14 21.62 -0.53 1.51
N SER A 15 21.17 -0.27 2.74
CA SER A 15 19.98 -0.87 3.32
C SER A 15 18.78 -0.47 2.44
N ALA A 16 18.58 -1.20 1.35
CA ALA A 16 17.34 -1.19 0.62
C ALA A 16 16.80 -2.61 0.67
N LEU A 17 16.20 -2.94 1.81
CA LEU A 17 15.10 -3.89 1.86
C LEU A 17 14.10 -3.42 0.79
N LEU A 18 14.21 -4.01 -0.40
CA LEU A 18 13.29 -3.80 -1.51
C LEU A 18 11.90 -4.22 -1.03
N GLY A 19 11.07 -3.22 -0.69
CA GLY A 19 9.72 -3.43 -0.20
C GLY A 19 8.77 -3.96 -1.26
N PRO A 20 7.58 -4.46 -0.85
CA PRO A 20 6.43 -4.67 -1.74
C PRO A 20 6.15 -3.35 -2.49
N ALA A 21 5.56 -3.39 -3.69
CA ALA A 21 5.46 -2.24 -4.59
C ALA A 21 5.19 -0.92 -3.83
N ASP A 22 6.07 0.07 -4.03
CA ASP A 22 6.04 1.35 -3.31
C ASP A 22 4.60 1.88 -3.21
N LEU A 23 4.15 2.19 -2.00
CA LEU A 23 2.78 2.65 -1.69
C LEU A 23 2.34 3.76 -2.66
N GLN A 24 3.27 4.65 -3.04
CA GLN A 24 3.05 5.70 -4.02
C GLN A 24 2.75 5.16 -5.42
N THR A 25 3.44 4.11 -5.84
CA THR A 25 3.19 3.42 -7.12
C THR A 25 1.81 2.77 -7.11
N ASN A 26 1.42 2.12 -6.00
CA ASN A 26 0.09 1.53 -5.87
C ASN A 26 -1.02 2.60 -5.93
N ILE A 27 -0.86 3.74 -5.25
CA ILE A 27 -1.79 4.88 -5.35
C ILE A 27 -1.90 5.37 -6.79
N ALA A 28 -0.77 5.52 -7.48
CA ALA A 28 -0.72 6.02 -8.83
C ALA A 28 -1.37 5.04 -9.84
N VAL A 29 -1.16 3.73 -9.66
CA VAL A 29 -1.80 2.68 -10.49
C VAL A 29 -3.32 2.66 -10.29
N VAL A 30 -3.80 2.71 -9.04
CA VAL A 30 -5.24 2.75 -8.74
C VAL A 30 -5.89 4.02 -9.27
N LEU A 31 -5.24 5.17 -9.11
CA LEU A 31 -5.70 6.43 -9.66
C LEU A 31 -5.87 6.33 -11.19
N GLU A 32 -4.91 5.72 -11.88
CA GLU A 32 -4.99 5.53 -13.33
C GLU A 32 -6.08 4.52 -13.73
N TRP A 33 -6.34 3.47 -12.96
CA TRP A 33 -7.51 2.61 -13.21
C TRP A 33 -8.83 3.35 -13.08
N PHE A 34 -8.98 4.24 -12.10
CA PHE A 34 -10.17 5.06 -12.01
C PHE A 34 -10.32 6.00 -13.21
N ASN A 35 -9.21 6.58 -13.70
CA ASN A 35 -9.22 7.33 -14.95
C ASN A 35 -9.68 6.47 -16.14
N LEU A 36 -9.16 5.25 -16.26
CA LEU A 36 -9.54 4.31 -17.33
C LEU A 36 -11.02 3.92 -17.25
N GLN A 37 -11.60 3.78 -16.05
CA GLN A 37 -13.05 3.57 -15.90
C GLN A 37 -13.86 4.79 -16.35
N GLN A 38 -13.45 6.00 -15.99
CA GLN A 38 -14.13 7.22 -16.45
C GLN A 38 -14.07 7.37 -17.99
N GLN A 39 -12.99 6.88 -18.61
CA GLN A 39 -12.81 6.89 -20.06
C GLN A 39 -13.51 5.71 -20.77
N GLY A 40 -14.15 4.80 -20.04
CA GLY A 40 -14.78 3.59 -20.61
C GLY A 40 -13.81 2.53 -21.13
N LEU A 41 -12.52 2.65 -20.79
CA LEU A 41 -11.46 1.72 -21.21
C LEU A 41 -11.24 0.57 -20.22
N LEU A 42 -11.79 0.68 -19.01
CA LEU A 42 -11.88 -0.39 -18.02
C LEU A 42 -13.35 -0.59 -17.65
N SER A 43 -13.83 -1.84 -17.60
CA SER A 43 -15.24 -2.12 -17.29
C SER A 43 -15.66 -1.51 -15.95
N SER A 44 -16.88 -0.95 -15.91
CA SER A 44 -17.51 -0.46 -14.68
C SER A 44 -17.87 -1.58 -13.69
N ASP A 45 -17.97 -2.82 -14.17
CA ASP A 45 -18.27 -4.00 -13.33
C ASP A 45 -17.08 -4.39 -12.44
N ILE A 46 -15.90 -3.86 -12.75
CA ILE A 46 -14.69 -4.02 -11.94
C ILE A 46 -14.82 -3.09 -10.73
N THR A 47 -15.20 -3.68 -9.60
CA THR A 47 -15.34 -2.98 -8.33
C THR A 47 -13.98 -2.65 -7.72
N HIS A 48 -13.99 -1.78 -6.71
CA HIS A 48 -12.82 -1.47 -5.91
C HIS A 48 -12.25 -2.70 -5.17
N ASP A 49 -13.11 -3.64 -4.78
CA ASP A 49 -12.68 -4.88 -4.14
C ASP A 49 -11.91 -5.75 -5.15
N HIS A 50 -12.33 -5.80 -6.42
CA HIS A 50 -11.60 -6.52 -7.47
C HIS A 50 -10.20 -5.92 -7.71
N MET A 51 -10.09 -4.59 -7.74
CA MET A 51 -8.81 -3.88 -7.89
C MET A 51 -7.85 -4.12 -6.71
N LYS A 52 -8.38 -4.00 -5.48
CA LYS A 52 -7.65 -4.29 -4.23
C LYS A 52 -7.11 -5.72 -4.25
N ASP A 53 -7.99 -6.68 -4.51
CA ASP A 53 -7.63 -8.11 -4.54
C ASP A 53 -6.55 -8.41 -5.58
N PHE A 54 -6.59 -7.75 -6.74
CA PHE A 54 -5.60 -7.91 -7.78
C PHE A 54 -4.21 -7.42 -7.35
N LEU A 55 -4.13 -6.23 -6.75
CA LEU A 55 -2.85 -5.68 -6.26
C LEU A 55 -2.27 -6.54 -5.14
N LEU A 56 -3.11 -7.00 -4.20
CA LEU A 56 -2.69 -7.91 -3.14
C LEU A 56 -2.14 -9.22 -3.69
N GLU A 57 -2.71 -9.77 -4.76
CA GLU A 57 -2.15 -10.96 -5.41
C GLU A 57 -0.77 -10.70 -6.02
N LYS A 58 -0.57 -9.54 -6.66
CA LYS A 58 0.74 -9.14 -7.23
C LYS A 58 1.79 -8.99 -6.13
N ASP A 59 1.45 -8.35 -5.01
CA ASP A 59 2.36 -8.18 -3.87
C ASP A 59 2.62 -9.47 -3.10
N MET A 60 1.62 -10.34 -2.95
CA MET A 60 1.78 -11.64 -2.28
C MET A 60 2.78 -12.54 -3.03
N LYS A 61 2.80 -12.51 -4.37
CA LYS A 61 3.79 -13.27 -5.16
C LYS A 61 5.22 -12.84 -4.81
N SER A 62 5.43 -11.53 -4.65
CA SER A 62 6.72 -10.97 -4.21
C SER A 62 7.05 -11.35 -2.76
N PHE A 63 6.08 -11.30 -1.85
CA PHE A 63 6.30 -11.66 -0.44
C PHE A 63 6.63 -13.14 -0.24
N LYS A 64 5.93 -14.04 -0.93
CA LYS A 64 6.21 -15.49 -0.87
C LYS A 64 7.64 -15.80 -1.32
N TYR A 65 8.12 -15.11 -2.34
CA TYR A 65 9.50 -15.23 -2.80
C TYR A 65 10.51 -14.83 -1.70
N ILE A 66 10.25 -13.73 -0.99
CA ILE A 66 11.11 -13.23 0.10
C ILE A 66 11.05 -14.13 1.34
N MET A 67 9.87 -14.63 1.70
CA MET A 67 9.68 -15.55 2.83
C MET A 67 10.39 -16.89 2.62
N TRP A 68 10.35 -17.43 1.40
CA TRP A 68 11.08 -18.64 1.04
C TRP A 68 12.60 -18.51 1.24
N THR A 69 13.13 -17.28 1.23
CA THR A 69 14.54 -16.98 1.41
C THR A 69 14.95 -16.65 2.86
N SER A 70 14.02 -16.73 3.83
CA SER A 70 14.27 -16.28 5.21
C SER A 70 14.20 -17.45 6.21
N GLU A 71 15.32 -17.82 6.84
CA GLU A 71 15.41 -18.87 7.88
C GLU A 71 14.83 -18.35 9.22
N LEU A 72 13.75 -18.97 9.71
CA LEU A 72 13.13 -18.66 11.01
C LEU A 72 12.98 -19.96 11.82
N GLU A 73 13.95 -20.26 12.68
CA GLU A 73 14.20 -21.62 13.19
C GLU A 73 13.53 -22.03 14.52
N MET A 74 12.65 -21.22 15.13
CA MET A 74 12.24 -21.46 16.54
C MET A 74 10.73 -21.51 16.81
N ILE A 75 9.89 -21.56 15.78
CA ILE A 75 8.44 -21.80 15.88
C ILE A 75 8.12 -22.90 14.88
N ASP A 76 7.14 -23.77 15.17
CA ASP A 76 6.62 -24.73 14.18
C ASP A 76 6.41 -23.99 12.85
N GLU A 77 7.14 -24.44 11.83
CA GLU A 77 7.30 -23.69 10.58
C GLU A 77 5.93 -23.41 9.95
N GLU A 78 5.00 -24.35 10.07
CA GLU A 78 3.66 -24.24 9.51
C GLU A 78 2.79 -23.25 10.30
N VAL A 79 2.86 -23.24 11.63
CA VAL A 79 2.17 -22.26 12.49
C VAL A 79 2.75 -20.86 12.28
N LEU A 80 4.08 -20.72 12.26
CA LEU A 80 4.74 -19.44 12.03
C LEU A 80 4.40 -18.89 10.65
N ARG A 81 4.50 -19.71 9.62
CA ARG A 81 4.15 -19.35 8.25
C ARG A 81 2.70 -18.90 8.20
N ARG A 82 1.76 -19.63 8.81
CA ARG A 82 0.34 -19.22 8.85
C ARG A 82 0.14 -17.88 9.53
N LEU A 83 0.77 -17.65 10.68
CA LEU A 83 0.65 -16.41 11.44
C LEU A 83 1.25 -15.23 10.67
N LEU A 84 2.46 -15.38 10.13
CA LEU A 84 3.12 -14.35 9.33
C LEU A 84 2.31 -14.04 8.06
N THR A 85 1.78 -15.05 7.39
CA THR A 85 0.96 -14.80 6.21
C THR A 85 -0.35 -14.09 6.62
N LEU A 86 -0.98 -14.45 7.75
CA LEU A 86 -2.18 -13.76 8.23
C LEU A 86 -1.89 -12.30 8.60
N THR A 87 -0.81 -12.04 9.34
CA THR A 87 -0.37 -10.68 9.68
C THR A 87 -0.03 -9.86 8.44
N TRP A 88 0.64 -10.47 7.46
CA TRP A 88 0.92 -9.86 6.17
C TRP A 88 -0.37 -9.45 5.45
N ASP A 89 -1.34 -10.37 5.37
CA ASP A 89 -2.63 -10.07 4.74
C ASP A 89 -3.33 -8.90 5.43
N VAL A 90 -3.39 -8.89 6.77
CA VAL A 90 -4.04 -7.79 7.53
C VAL A 90 -3.34 -6.45 7.29
N ILE A 91 -2.01 -6.42 7.35
CA ILE A 91 -1.23 -5.20 7.12
C ILE A 91 -1.43 -4.67 5.70
N ASN A 92 -1.42 -5.54 4.69
CA ASN A 92 -1.59 -5.09 3.32
C ASN A 92 -3.04 -4.74 2.99
N ASP A 93 -4.02 -5.38 3.63
CA ASP A 93 -5.41 -4.98 3.51
C ASP A 93 -5.65 -3.56 4.02
N LEU A 94 -5.05 -3.22 5.17
CA LEU A 94 -5.08 -1.86 5.72
C LEU A 94 -4.39 -0.86 4.78
N LYS A 95 -3.16 -1.17 4.35
CA LYS A 95 -2.43 -0.31 3.39
C LYS A 95 -3.21 -0.10 2.10
N MET A 96 -3.84 -1.15 1.57
CA MET A 96 -4.60 -1.05 0.32
C MET A 96 -5.89 -0.24 0.51
N ALA A 97 -6.53 -0.30 1.68
CA ALA A 97 -7.64 0.58 1.99
C ALA A 97 -7.23 2.07 1.93
N ASP A 98 -6.06 2.41 2.51
CA ASP A 98 -5.50 3.77 2.44
C ASP A 98 -5.17 4.17 0.99
N VAL A 99 -4.59 3.25 0.21
CA VAL A 99 -4.33 3.45 -1.23
C VAL A 99 -5.61 3.80 -1.98
N MET A 100 -6.67 2.99 -1.81
CA MET A 100 -7.94 3.20 -2.49
C MET A 100 -8.61 4.51 -2.06
N PHE A 101 -8.53 4.85 -0.78
CA PHE A 101 -9.04 6.12 -0.25
C PHE A 101 -8.31 7.32 -0.87
N GLU A 102 -6.99 7.29 -0.87
CA GLU A 102 -6.16 8.37 -1.39
C GLU A 102 -6.33 8.55 -2.90
N ALA A 103 -6.35 7.46 -3.66
CA ALA A 103 -6.57 7.50 -5.11
C ALA A 103 -7.94 8.09 -5.45
N ARG A 104 -9.00 7.74 -4.70
CA ARG A 104 -10.34 8.35 -4.88
C ARG A 104 -10.32 9.84 -4.57
N ARG A 105 -9.65 10.25 -3.49
CA ARG A 105 -9.50 11.65 -3.11
C ARG A 105 -8.82 12.46 -4.21
N LEU A 106 -7.74 11.91 -4.79
CA LEU A 106 -6.99 12.54 -5.87
C LEU A 106 -7.78 12.60 -7.18
N LEU A 107 -8.57 11.56 -7.48
CA LEU A 107 -9.47 11.55 -8.64
C LEU A 107 -10.49 12.70 -8.59
N GLN A 108 -10.99 13.03 -7.40
CA GLN A 108 -11.93 14.15 -7.20
C GLN A 108 -11.26 15.53 -7.26
N ALA A 109 -9.94 15.59 -7.10
CA ALA A 109 -9.15 16.82 -7.15
C ALA A 109 -7.92 16.65 -8.05
N PRO A 110 -8.09 16.53 -9.39
CA PRO A 110 -6.98 16.22 -10.30
C PRO A 110 -5.80 17.20 -10.22
N ALA A 111 -6.05 18.47 -9.89
CA ALA A 111 -5.02 19.48 -9.69
C ALA A 111 -4.05 19.18 -8.53
N ARG A 112 -4.39 18.25 -7.63
CA ARG A 112 -3.55 17.82 -6.50
C ARG A 112 -2.76 16.54 -6.78
N VAL A 113 -2.93 15.93 -7.95
CA VAL A 113 -2.18 14.72 -8.32
C VAL A 113 -0.70 15.07 -8.45
N PRO A 114 0.20 14.41 -7.70
CA PRO A 114 1.63 14.63 -7.84
C PRO A 114 2.11 14.29 -9.26
N SER A 115 3.01 15.10 -9.83
CA SER A 115 3.56 14.84 -11.16
C SER A 115 4.34 13.52 -11.24
N SER A 116 4.89 13.05 -10.12
CA SER A 116 5.54 11.74 -10.00
C SER A 116 4.59 10.57 -10.30
N PHE A 117 3.28 10.75 -10.08
CA PHE A 117 2.28 9.70 -10.30
C PHE A 117 1.91 9.57 -11.79
N LEU A 118 2.20 10.60 -12.59
CA LEU A 118 1.93 10.64 -14.04
C LEU A 118 3.08 10.06 -14.88
N SER A 119 3.93 9.23 -14.28
CA SER A 119 5.05 8.64 -15.01
C SER A 119 4.56 7.65 -16.08
N PRO A 120 5.19 7.59 -17.27
CA PRO A 120 4.83 6.62 -18.31
C PRO A 120 4.88 5.17 -17.82
N LYS A 121 5.73 4.87 -16.83
CA LYS A 121 5.86 3.56 -16.19
C LYS A 121 4.61 3.19 -15.39
N VAL A 122 4.07 4.12 -14.60
CA VAL A 122 2.83 3.88 -13.86
C VAL A 122 1.67 3.67 -14.83
N ILE A 123 1.56 4.52 -15.85
CA ILE A 123 0.49 4.44 -16.85
C ILE A 123 0.55 3.12 -17.61
N SER A 124 1.74 2.68 -18.04
CA SER A 124 1.89 1.40 -18.73
C SER A 124 1.57 0.21 -17.82
N MET A 125 1.95 0.27 -16.55
CA MET A 125 1.62 -0.73 -15.56
C MET A 125 0.12 -0.82 -15.31
N ALA A 126 -0.55 0.31 -15.12
CA ALA A 126 -2.00 0.37 -14.93
C ALA A 126 -2.73 -0.22 -16.14
N ARG A 127 -2.29 0.08 -17.37
CA ARG A 127 -2.87 -0.53 -18.59
C ARG A 127 -2.61 -2.03 -18.69
N SER A 128 -1.39 -2.47 -18.43
CA SER A 128 -1.05 -3.90 -18.42
C SER A 128 -1.92 -4.66 -17.43
N TYR A 129 -2.01 -4.15 -16.20
CA TYR A 129 -2.80 -4.79 -15.17
C TYR A 129 -4.31 -4.66 -15.42
N SER A 130 -4.78 -3.59 -16.04
CA SER A 130 -6.18 -3.44 -16.47
C SER A 130 -6.57 -4.56 -17.43
N SER A 131 -5.69 -4.90 -18.39
CA SER A 131 -5.88 -6.03 -19.28
C SER A 131 -5.95 -7.36 -18.52
N GLU A 132 -5.03 -7.59 -17.59
CA GLU A 132 -5.04 -8.80 -16.75
C GLU A 132 -6.26 -8.88 -15.82
N LEU A 133 -6.70 -7.75 -15.27
CA LEU A 133 -7.86 -7.64 -14.40
C LEU A 133 -9.16 -7.89 -15.17
N SER A 134 -9.24 -7.42 -16.41
CA SER A 134 -10.39 -7.64 -17.30
C SER A 134 -10.51 -9.08 -17.79
N GLN A 135 -9.40 -9.83 -17.80
CA GLN A 135 -9.38 -11.25 -18.16
C GLN A 135 -9.70 -12.17 -16.96
N LYS A 136 -9.73 -11.63 -15.74
CA LYS A 136 -10.04 -12.40 -14.54
C LYS A 136 -11.54 -12.59 -14.39
N ASP A 137 -11.91 -13.81 -14.07
CA ASP A 137 -13.29 -14.18 -13.73
C ASP A 137 -13.72 -13.47 -12.44
N LEU A 138 -14.68 -12.54 -12.54
CA LEU A 138 -15.09 -11.65 -11.45
C LEU A 138 -16.10 -12.29 -10.48
N ASP A 139 -16.22 -13.62 -10.47
CA ASP A 139 -17.18 -14.35 -9.63
C ASP A 139 -16.97 -14.07 -8.12
N PRO A 140 -17.86 -13.31 -7.46
CA PRO A 140 -17.67 -12.81 -6.09
C PRO A 140 -17.41 -13.92 -5.06
N LEU A 141 -17.94 -15.12 -5.30
CA LEU A 141 -17.77 -16.26 -4.41
C LEU A 141 -16.36 -16.87 -4.52
N ARG A 142 -15.72 -16.76 -5.68
CA ARG A 142 -14.34 -17.24 -5.91
C ARG A 142 -13.31 -16.33 -5.25
N TRP A 143 -13.66 -15.06 -5.05
CA TRP A 143 -12.80 -14.06 -4.42
C TRP A 143 -12.83 -14.12 -2.90
N LEU A 144 -13.88 -14.65 -2.27
CA LEU A 144 -14.01 -14.72 -0.81
C LEU A 144 -13.52 -16.06 -0.26
N THR A 145 -12.24 -16.15 0.07
CA THR A 145 -11.73 -17.28 0.87
C THR A 145 -12.02 -17.05 2.36
N PRO A 146 -12.17 -18.11 3.18
CA PRO A 146 -12.35 -17.97 4.64
C PRO A 146 -11.29 -17.08 5.29
N ARG A 147 -10.06 -17.15 4.76
CA ARG A 147 -8.94 -16.31 5.17
C ARG A 147 -9.22 -14.83 4.91
N LYS A 148 -9.73 -14.45 3.74
CA LYS A 148 -10.10 -13.06 3.43
C LYS A 148 -11.23 -12.54 4.32
N VAL A 149 -12.19 -13.40 4.68
CA VAL A 149 -13.24 -13.02 5.65
C VAL A 149 -12.62 -12.69 7.00
N VAL A 150 -11.71 -13.54 7.49
CA VAL A 150 -10.97 -13.28 8.74
C VAL A 150 -10.16 -11.99 8.64
N THR A 151 -9.39 -11.80 7.56
CA THR A 151 -8.60 -10.58 7.35
C THR A 151 -9.48 -9.35 7.36
N LYS A 152 -10.62 -9.36 6.64
CA LYS A 152 -11.55 -8.24 6.61
C LYS A 152 -12.12 -7.93 7.99
N VAL A 153 -12.59 -8.94 8.72
CA VAL A 153 -13.13 -8.75 10.08
C VAL A 153 -12.06 -8.20 11.02
N VAL A 154 -10.84 -8.75 10.98
CA VAL A 154 -9.72 -8.28 11.82
C VAL A 154 -9.38 -6.84 11.45
N THR A 155 -9.22 -6.53 10.17
CA THR A 155 -8.96 -5.18 9.66
C THR A 155 -10.06 -4.18 10.08
N ASP A 156 -11.33 -4.54 9.96
CA ASP A 156 -12.46 -3.70 10.35
C ASP A 156 -12.45 -3.43 11.87
N VAL A 157 -12.19 -4.47 12.68
CA VAL A 157 -12.06 -4.34 14.13
C VAL A 157 -10.87 -3.45 14.48
N PHE A 158 -9.70 -3.68 13.92
CA PHE A 158 -8.52 -2.84 14.14
C PHE A 158 -8.78 -1.39 13.72
N THR A 159 -9.38 -1.16 12.55
CA THR A 159 -9.70 0.19 12.07
C THR A 159 -10.64 0.89 13.03
N ARG A 160 -11.68 0.21 13.53
CA ARG A 160 -12.62 0.78 14.51
C ARG A 160 -11.99 1.04 15.88
N LEU A 161 -11.10 0.16 16.33
CA LEU A 161 -10.37 0.31 17.59
C LEU A 161 -9.28 1.38 17.53
N TRP A 162 -8.68 1.58 16.35
CA TRP A 162 -7.61 2.54 16.11
C TRP A 162 -8.11 3.91 15.68
N GLN A 163 -9.41 4.07 15.44
CA GLN A 163 -10.00 5.41 15.38
C GLN A 163 -9.69 6.08 16.73
N PRO A 164 -8.90 7.17 16.75
CA PRO A 164 -8.71 7.92 17.98
C PRO A 164 -10.10 8.28 18.48
N SER A 165 -10.44 7.84 19.69
CA SER A 165 -11.72 8.14 20.30
C SER A 165 -11.97 9.63 20.09
N SER A 166 -13.07 9.99 19.43
CA SER A 166 -13.47 11.37 19.19
C SER A 166 -13.84 12.13 20.48
N SER A 167 -13.31 11.69 21.61
CA SER A 167 -13.36 12.26 22.95
C SER A 167 -11.97 12.72 23.40
N SER A 168 -11.33 13.58 22.61
CA SER A 168 -10.32 14.54 23.10
C SER A 168 -10.16 15.72 22.13
N ALA A 169 -11.27 16.18 21.55
CA ALA A 169 -11.38 17.56 21.12
C ALA A 169 -11.50 18.45 22.36
N GLN A 170 -10.37 18.76 23.01
CA GLN A 170 -10.18 19.91 23.92
C GLN A 170 -8.71 20.01 24.36
N PHE A 171 -7.80 20.25 23.41
CA PHE A 171 -6.63 21.09 23.70
C PHE A 171 -6.90 22.46 23.09
N SER A 172 -7.76 23.24 23.77
CA SER A 172 -7.72 24.69 23.62
C SER A 172 -6.40 25.18 24.20
N MET A 173 -5.38 25.38 23.37
CA MET A 173 -4.34 26.35 23.70
C MET A 173 -4.74 27.68 23.05
N PRO A 174 -5.19 28.68 23.83
CA PRO A 174 -5.33 30.04 23.32
C PRO A 174 -3.93 30.65 23.23
N SER A 175 -3.23 30.42 22.13
CA SER A 175 -2.02 31.19 21.79
C SER A 175 -2.46 32.54 21.24
N SER A 176 -2.96 33.41 22.12
CA SER A 176 -3.38 34.77 21.74
C SER A 176 -3.20 35.75 22.89
N GLU A 177 -2.05 35.74 23.58
CA GLU A 177 -1.57 36.92 24.30
C GLU A 177 -0.04 36.96 24.31
N LEU A 178 0.53 37.51 23.25
CA LEU A 178 1.83 38.22 23.28
C LEU A 178 1.72 39.39 22.30
N SER A 179 0.71 40.24 22.54
CA SER A 179 0.72 41.63 22.08
C SER A 179 1.13 42.50 23.25
N ALA A 180 2.41 42.86 23.28
CA ALA A 180 2.84 44.10 23.91
C ALA A 180 3.79 44.79 22.92
N PRO A 181 3.47 45.99 22.41
CA PRO A 181 4.43 46.81 21.71
C PRO A 181 5.36 47.43 22.76
N ALA A 182 6.65 47.13 22.71
CA ALA A 182 7.64 47.96 23.37
C ALA A 182 7.86 49.21 22.50
N VAL A 183 7.07 50.26 22.77
CA VAL A 183 7.35 51.63 22.34
C VAL A 183 8.28 52.26 23.37
N ALA A 184 9.46 52.66 22.90
CA ALA A 184 10.28 53.84 23.26
C ALA A 184 11.78 53.50 23.17
#